data_AF-A0A964P1K9-F1
#
_entry.id   AF-A0A964P1K9-F1
#
_cell.length_a   1.000
_cell.length_b   1.000
_cell.length_c   1.000
_cell.angle_alpha   90.00
_cell.angle_beta   90.00
_cell.angle_gamma   90.00
#
_symmetry.space_group_name_H-M   'P 1'
#
loop_
_entity.id
_entity.type
_entity.pdbx_description
1 polymer ?
#
loop_
_entity_poly.entity_id
_entity_poly.type
_entity_poly.pdbx_seq_one_letter_code
_entity_poly.pdbx_strand_id
1 'polypeptide(L)' 'MQKLSRTIADLAGSEGIGVVHLAEALQYRPRETG' A
#
# COMPACT_ATOMS: atom_id res chain seq x y z
N MET A 1 -0.75 -2.22 7.12
CA MET A 1 0.24 -1.79 6.10
C MET A 1 0.42 -2.80 4.98
N GLN A 2 0.80 -4.06 5.24
CA GLN A 2 1.00 -5.10 4.20
C GLN A 2 -0.18 -5.24 3.20
N LYS A 3 -1.44 -5.23 3.68
CA LYS A 3 -2.65 -5.34 2.83
C LYS A 3 -2.79 -4.15 1.86
N LEU A 4 -2.58 -2.93 2.36
CA LEU A 4 -2.67 -1.73 1.54
C LEU A 4 -1.52 -1.66 0.51
N SER A 5 -0.30 -2.02 0.93
CA SER A 5 0.83 -2.14 0.01
C SER A 5 0.56 -3.16 -1.11
N ARG A 6 -0.13 -4.28 -0.81
CA ARG A 6 -0.54 -5.24 -1.84
C ARG A 6 -1.59 -4.66 -2.79
N THR A 7 -2.58 -3.93 -2.27
CA THR A 7 -3.58 -3.25 -3.11
C THR A 7 -2.93 -2.23 -4.04
N ILE A 8 -1.98 -1.44 -3.55
CA ILE A 8 -1.26 -0.46 -4.37
C ILE A 8 -0.40 -1.17 -5.44
N ALA A 9 0.28 -2.25 -5.08
CA ALA A 9 1.05 -3.05 -6.03
C ALA A 9 0.18 -3.66 -7.14
N ASP A 10 -1.00 -4.16 -6.79
CA ASP A 10 -1.97 -4.74 -7.72
C ASP A 10 -2.52 -3.68 -8.69
N LEU A 11 -2.86 -2.49 -8.16
CA LEU A 11 -3.33 -1.36 -8.95
C LEU A 11 -2.23 -0.80 -9.88
N ALA A 12 -0.97 -0.89 -9.46
CA ALA A 12 0.20 -0.53 -10.27
C ALA A 12 0.58 -1.61 -11.30
N GLY A 13 -0.10 -2.76 -11.33
CA GLY A 13 0.23 -3.89 -12.21
C GLY A 13 1.57 -4.55 -11.87
N SER A 14 2.03 -4.42 -10.63
CA SER A 14 3.30 -4.97 -10.19
C SER A 14 3.14 -6.39 -9.64
N GLU A 15 4.00 -7.31 -10.08
CA GLU A 15 3.96 -8.71 -9.67
C GLU A 15 4.15 -8.89 -8.14
N GLY A 16 4.88 -7.95 -7.52
CA GLY A 16 5.25 -7.99 -6.11
C GLY A 16 5.13 -6.66 -5.37
N ILE A 17 5.22 -6.73 -4.04
CA ILE A 17 5.27 -5.54 -3.20
C ILE A 17 6.71 -5.03 -3.19
N GLY A 18 6.95 -3.90 -3.88
CA GLY A 18 8.22 -3.18 -3.83
C GLY A 18 8.22 -2.07 -2.76
N VAL A 19 9.40 -1.48 -2.58
CA VAL A 19 9.64 -0.38 -1.62
C VAL A 19 8.70 0.81 -1.86
N VAL A 20 8.39 1.11 -3.12
CA VAL A 20 7.47 2.20 -3.50
C VAL A 20 6.06 1.95 -2.95
N HIS A 21 5.51 0.75 -3.09
CA HIS A 21 4.16 0.41 -2.60
C HIS A 21 4.09 0.41 -1.07
N LEU A 22 5.21 0.08 -0.41
CA LEU A 22 5.30 0.16 1.05
C LEU A 22 5.33 1.63 1.51
N ALA A 23 6.13 2.47 0.86
CA ALA A 23 6.18 3.90 1.14
C ALA A 23 4.80 4.57 0.96
N GLU A 24 4.09 4.27 -0.13
CA GLU A 24 2.75 4.82 -0.35
C GLU A 24 1.73 4.34 0.70
N ALA A 25 1.78 3.06 1.07
CA ALA A 25 0.90 2.54 2.12
C ALA A 25 1.19 3.12 3.51
N LEU A 26 2.44 3.48 3.79
CA LEU A 26 2.83 4.14 5.04
C LEU A 26 2.38 5.60 5.08
N GLN A 27 2.42 6.28 3.92
CA GLN A 27 1.94 7.66 3.80
C GLN A 27 0.42 7.76 3.83
N TYR A 28 -0.28 6.70 3.41
CA TYR A 28 -1.71 6.59 3.59
C TYR A 28 -2.01 6.39 5.08
N ARG A 29 -2.28 7.48 5.80
CA ARG A 29 -2.86 7.39 7.14
C ARG A 29 -4.37 7.19 7.00
N PRO A 30 -4.90 5.96 7.17
CA PRO A 30 -6.33 5.82 7.33
C PRO A 30 -6.71 6.63 8.57
N ARG A 31 -7.66 7.54 8.45
CA ARG A 31 -8.34 8.05 9.65
C ARG A 31 -8.99 6.81 10.25
N GLU A 32 -8.49 6.38 11.40
CA GLU A 32 -9.13 5.33 12.17
C GLU A 32 -10.51 5.88 12.53
N THR A 33 -11.52 5.52 11.73
CA THR A 33 -12.91 5.69 12.12
C THR A 33 -13.09 4.77 13.32
N GLY A 34 -13.06 5.35 14.51
CA GLY A 34 -13.46 4.69 15.75
C GLY A 34 -14.92 4.29 15.73
#